data_AF-A0A158Q4X7-F1
#
_entry.id   AF-A0A158Q4X7-F1
#
_cell.length_a   1.000
_cell.length_b   1.000
_cell.length_c   1.000
_cell.angle_alpha   90.00
_cell.angle_beta   90.00
_cell.angle_gamma   90.00
#
_symmetry.space_group_name_H-M   'P 1'
#
loop_
_entity.id
_entity.type
_entity.pdbx_description
1 polymer ?
#
loop_
_entity_poly.entity_id
_entity_poly.type
_entity_poly.pdbx_seq_one_letter_code
_entity_poly.pdbx_strand_id
1 'polypeptide(L)'
;MESIPNHHYSPLTISNCKCQSLRAFLFVVVVLMVSLLYFLTDKTFSYFNQDLSTVSLFSPRFSLDQMREFAFKNSISIDYKYSYYTRWNYCFNRILEDSDNRFNMEGNDVIVFLHIQKTAGTSFERSLVKYLNISRPCTCHMGKKRCICYRPGQDKSIWLFSRYSTGWICGLHADFTELFVSGCIDNALDRKEGIHRNRRYFYTSFLREPISRFISEYRHVERGATWLASRHMCNGRPPTPSQLPLCFDPAIGWDGVSLNEFLACPFNLAFNRQTRMLADLTLVNCYDMKAMETETRERIMLESAKANLKNLAFFGLKEYMAESQWMFEQLFHLREEVGYSTAFVIKIIVRGRFLVTMYIAQV
;
A
#
# COMPACT_ATOMS: atom_id res chain seq x y z
N MET A 1 -9.50 56.51 -34.90
CA MET A 1 -10.20 57.14 -36.03
C MET A 1 -10.26 56.08 -37.10
N GLU A 2 -11.44 55.45 -37.23
CA GLU A 2 -12.28 55.56 -38.44
C GLU A 2 -11.78 54.63 -39.54
N SER A 3 -12.58 53.85 -40.26
CA SER A 3 -13.95 53.33 -40.21
C SER A 3 -14.03 52.48 -41.49
N ILE A 4 -14.74 51.36 -41.45
CA ILE A 4 -15.04 50.53 -42.63
C ILE A 4 -15.91 51.35 -43.60
N PRO A 5 -15.92 51.06 -44.91
CA PRO A 5 -17.22 50.66 -45.47
C PRO A 5 -17.21 49.52 -46.50
N ASN A 6 -18.35 48.83 -46.51
CA ASN A 6 -18.84 47.76 -47.39
C ASN A 6 -19.23 48.26 -48.80
N HIS A 7 -19.34 47.31 -49.76
CA HIS A 7 -20.36 47.15 -50.84
C HIS A 7 -19.75 46.49 -52.09
N HIS A 8 -20.42 45.72 -52.96
CA HIS A 8 -21.61 44.87 -52.94
C HIS A 8 -21.59 44.02 -54.26
N TYR A 9 -22.09 42.78 -54.20
CA TYR A 9 -22.77 41.95 -55.23
C TYR A 9 -22.29 41.84 -56.71
N SER A 10 -22.04 40.61 -57.18
CA SER A 10 -23.04 39.74 -57.86
C SER A 10 -22.43 38.43 -58.41
N PRO A 11 -23.22 37.33 -58.60
CA PRO A 11 -22.72 35.97 -58.80
C PRO A 11 -22.84 35.46 -60.25
N LEU A 12 -21.98 34.53 -60.66
CA LEU A 12 -22.15 33.69 -61.85
C LEU A 12 -21.64 32.26 -61.63
N THR A 13 -22.38 31.35 -62.22
CA THR A 13 -22.46 29.89 -62.09
C THR A 13 -21.40 29.11 -62.90
N ILE A 14 -21.36 27.78 -62.63
CA ILE A 14 -21.03 26.65 -63.53
C ILE A 14 -19.69 25.92 -63.27
N SER A 15 -19.85 24.65 -62.87
CA SER A 15 -19.05 23.47 -63.23
C SER A 15 -17.61 23.32 -62.72
N ASN A 16 -17.35 22.29 -61.90
CA ASN A 16 -16.61 21.13 -62.41
C ASN A 16 -16.51 19.98 -61.39
N CYS A 17 -17.17 18.89 -61.76
CA CYS A 17 -17.10 17.57 -61.17
C CYS A 17 -15.72 16.95 -61.46
N LYS A 18 -14.74 17.10 -60.55
CA LYS A 18 -13.44 16.37 -60.62
C LYS A 18 -12.72 16.20 -59.27
N CYS A 19 -13.32 16.67 -58.17
CA CYS A 19 -12.64 16.76 -56.86
C CYS A 19 -12.98 15.62 -55.87
N GLN A 20 -13.84 14.66 -56.24
CA GLN A 20 -14.14 13.49 -55.40
C GLN A 20 -13.15 12.32 -55.62
N SER A 21 -12.64 12.15 -56.83
CA SER A 21 -11.65 11.10 -57.16
C SER A 21 -10.32 11.29 -56.42
N LEU A 22 -9.85 12.54 -56.29
CA LEU A 22 -8.60 12.84 -55.60
C LEU A 22 -8.69 12.60 -54.08
N ARG A 23 -9.85 12.88 -53.47
CA ARG A 23 -10.09 12.62 -52.04
C ARG A 23 -10.20 11.12 -51.75
N ALA A 24 -10.86 10.37 -52.62
CA ALA A 24 -10.92 8.91 -52.51
C ALA A 24 -9.53 8.27 -52.65
N PHE A 25 -8.72 8.75 -53.60
CA PHE A 25 -7.34 8.29 -53.79
C PHE A 25 -6.45 8.58 -52.57
N LEU A 26 -6.52 9.81 -52.02
CA LEU A 26 -5.81 10.17 -50.79
C LEU A 26 -6.22 9.31 -49.59
N PHE A 27 -7.52 8.99 -49.46
CA PHE A 27 -8.00 8.13 -48.37
C PHE A 27 -7.47 6.70 -48.49
N VAL A 28 -7.47 6.13 -49.71
CA VAL A 28 -6.91 4.79 -49.96
C VAL A 28 -5.40 4.76 -49.68
N VAL A 29 -4.65 5.79 -50.07
CA VAL A 29 -3.22 5.89 -49.77
C VAL A 29 -2.97 5.95 -48.26
N VAL A 30 -3.75 6.73 -47.51
CA VAL A 30 -3.61 6.81 -46.04
C VAL A 30 -3.93 5.46 -45.38
N VAL A 31 -4.99 4.77 -45.79
CA VAL A 31 -5.35 3.45 -45.25
C VAL A 31 -4.27 2.42 -45.53
N LEU A 32 -3.69 2.42 -46.74
CA LEU A 32 -2.59 1.53 -47.10
C LEU A 32 -1.31 1.86 -46.32
N MET A 33 -0.99 3.14 -46.12
CA MET A 33 0.17 3.56 -45.32
C MET A 33 0.02 3.20 -43.85
N VAL A 34 -1.16 3.36 -43.25
CA VAL A 34 -1.44 2.96 -41.87
C VAL A 34 -1.37 1.43 -41.72
N SER A 35 -1.91 0.69 -42.69
CA SER A 35 -1.84 -0.79 -42.70
C SER A 35 -0.40 -1.28 -42.84
N LEU A 36 0.40 -0.63 -43.69
CA LEU A 36 1.82 -0.92 -43.86
C LEU A 36 2.61 -0.57 -42.59
N LEU A 37 2.33 0.56 -41.95
CA LEU A 37 2.95 0.93 -40.68
C LEU A 37 2.61 -0.08 -39.58
N TYR A 38 1.35 -0.51 -39.49
CA TYR A 38 0.90 -1.52 -38.54
C TYR A 38 1.63 -2.85 -38.78
N PHE A 39 1.69 -3.31 -40.03
CA PHE A 39 2.38 -4.55 -40.40
C PHE A 39 3.89 -4.47 -40.15
N LEU A 40 4.51 -3.30 -40.37
CA LEU A 40 5.92 -3.06 -40.04
C LEU A 40 6.14 -3.02 -38.52
N THR A 41 5.25 -2.39 -37.75
CA THR A 41 5.36 -2.37 -36.28
C THR A 41 5.15 -3.75 -35.67
N ASP A 42 4.24 -4.56 -36.22
CA ASP A 42 3.97 -5.91 -35.75
C ASP A 42 5.10 -6.88 -36.13
N LYS A 43 5.68 -6.74 -37.33
CA LYS A 43 6.92 -7.46 -37.68
C LYS A 43 8.12 -7.02 -36.86
N THR A 44 8.26 -5.73 -36.56
CA THR A 44 9.36 -5.23 -35.71
C THR A 44 9.18 -5.73 -34.27
N PHE A 45 7.93 -5.79 -33.77
CA PHE A 45 7.60 -6.36 -32.46
C PHE A 45 7.80 -7.89 -32.42
N SER A 46 7.51 -8.59 -33.52
CA SER A 46 7.76 -10.03 -33.66
C SER A 46 9.25 -10.36 -33.81
N TYR A 47 10.06 -9.48 -34.42
CA TYR A 47 11.52 -9.64 -34.49
C TYR A 47 12.19 -9.31 -33.14
N PHE A 48 11.69 -8.32 -32.41
CA PHE A 48 12.18 -7.97 -31.07
C PHE A 48 11.86 -9.04 -30.01
N ASN A 49 10.77 -9.79 -30.19
CA ASN A 49 10.40 -10.90 -29.31
C ASN A 49 11.17 -12.21 -29.62
N GLN A 50 11.83 -12.33 -30.78
CA GLN A 50 12.67 -13.49 -31.09
C GLN A 50 14.11 -13.35 -30.59
N ASP A 51 14.65 -12.12 -30.45
CA ASP A 51 15.95 -11.87 -29.82
C ASP A 51 15.91 -11.85 -28.26
N LEU A 52 14.72 -11.98 -27.66
CA LEU A 52 14.54 -12.10 -26.20
C LEU A 52 14.50 -13.57 -25.74
N SER A 53 15.33 -14.43 -26.34
CA SER A 53 15.41 -15.86 -26.01
C SER A 53 16.79 -16.32 -25.51
N THR A 54 17.71 -15.40 -25.22
CA THR A 54 19.03 -15.69 -24.64
C THR A 54 19.47 -14.66 -23.60
N VAL A 55 18.58 -14.25 -22.68
CA VAL A 55 19.06 -13.56 -21.46
C VAL A 55 19.19 -14.60 -20.36
N SER A 56 20.43 -14.95 -20.01
CA SER A 56 20.76 -15.56 -18.73
C SER A 56 20.46 -14.56 -17.59
N LEU A 57 19.18 -14.28 -17.36
CA LEU A 57 18.69 -13.63 -16.16
C LEU A 57 18.81 -14.65 -15.02
N PHE A 58 18.91 -14.17 -13.79
CA PHE A 58 19.06 -14.98 -12.57
C PHE A 58 20.51 -15.34 -12.19
N SER A 59 21.36 -14.31 -12.10
CA SER A 59 22.26 -14.24 -10.93
C SER A 59 21.85 -13.02 -10.11
N PRO A 60 21.65 -13.15 -8.77
CA PRO A 60 21.36 -12.00 -7.93
C PRO A 60 22.45 -10.95 -8.12
N ARG A 61 22.04 -9.68 -8.28
CA ARG A 61 22.94 -8.56 -8.59
C ARG A 61 23.95 -8.28 -7.46
N PHE A 62 23.83 -8.94 -6.29
CA PHE A 62 24.66 -8.77 -5.10
C PHE A 62 25.17 -10.11 -4.57
N SER A 63 26.31 -10.06 -3.86
CA SER A 63 26.86 -11.26 -3.23
C SER A 63 25.99 -11.70 -2.05
N LEU A 64 26.05 -12.99 -1.76
CA LEU A 64 25.38 -13.59 -0.61
C LEU A 64 25.80 -12.92 0.71
N ASP A 65 27.06 -12.51 0.82
CA ASP A 65 27.61 -11.91 2.05
C ASP A 65 27.09 -10.50 2.30
N GLN A 66 26.98 -9.67 1.26
CA GLN A 66 26.40 -8.32 1.37
C GLN A 66 24.94 -8.39 1.85
N MET A 67 24.18 -9.33 1.30
CA MET A 67 22.80 -9.52 1.71
C MET A 67 22.71 -10.11 3.15
N ARG A 68 23.67 -10.97 3.56
CA ARG A 68 23.69 -11.58 4.90
C ARG A 68 23.94 -10.54 5.97
N GLU A 69 24.94 -9.70 5.80
CA GLU A 69 25.26 -8.62 6.74
C GLU A 69 24.03 -7.73 6.98
N PHE A 70 23.31 -7.41 5.90
CA PHE A 70 22.07 -6.66 5.98
C PHE A 70 20.97 -7.37 6.79
N ALA A 71 20.74 -8.66 6.53
CA ALA A 71 19.72 -9.45 7.24
C ALA A 71 20.04 -9.62 8.74
N PHE A 72 21.30 -9.92 9.08
CA PHE A 72 21.72 -10.10 10.47
C PHE A 72 21.56 -8.83 11.31
N LYS A 73 21.88 -7.67 10.74
CA LYS A 73 21.75 -6.37 11.41
C LYS A 73 20.30 -6.05 11.83
N ASN A 74 19.32 -6.69 11.22
CA ASN A 74 17.88 -6.47 11.48
C ASN A 74 17.20 -7.59 12.27
N SER A 75 17.91 -8.66 12.63
CA SER A 75 17.34 -9.78 13.38
C SER A 75 17.02 -9.40 14.82
N ILE A 76 15.76 -9.58 15.25
CA ILE A 76 15.39 -9.68 16.67
C ILE A 76 14.90 -11.10 16.87
N SER A 77 15.60 -11.92 17.64
CA SER A 77 15.13 -13.26 17.99
C SER A 77 13.87 -13.15 18.85
N ILE A 78 12.74 -13.65 18.35
CA ILE A 78 11.54 -13.86 19.16
C ILE A 78 11.18 -15.33 19.01
N ASP A 79 11.24 -16.09 20.11
CA ASP A 79 10.80 -17.48 20.13
C ASP A 79 9.30 -17.58 19.84
N TYR A 80 8.98 -18.36 18.81
CA TYR A 80 7.62 -18.70 18.40
C TYR A 80 6.91 -19.54 19.48
N LYS A 81 5.64 -19.25 19.78
CA LYS A 81 4.80 -20.03 20.72
C LYS A 81 3.39 -20.21 20.15
N TYR A 82 2.88 -21.44 20.16
CA TYR A 82 1.53 -21.78 19.70
C TYR A 82 0.41 -20.96 20.39
N SER A 83 0.64 -20.52 21.64
CA SER A 83 -0.25 -19.64 22.41
C SER A 83 -0.54 -18.27 21.76
N TYR A 84 0.20 -17.86 20.73
CA TYR A 84 -0.06 -16.59 20.05
C TYR A 84 -1.34 -16.61 19.21
N TYR A 85 -1.75 -17.78 18.69
CA TYR A 85 -2.99 -17.91 17.90
C TYR A 85 -4.26 -17.87 18.76
N THR A 86 -4.15 -18.10 20.07
CA THR A 86 -5.28 -18.10 21.01
C THR A 86 -5.50 -16.75 21.69
N ARG A 87 -4.77 -15.69 21.31
CA ARG A 87 -4.88 -14.37 21.96
C ARG A 87 -6.15 -13.61 21.53
N TRP A 88 -6.60 -12.74 22.43
CA TRP A 88 -7.87 -12.00 22.44
C TRP A 88 -8.00 -10.96 21.32
N ASN A 89 -8.15 -11.46 20.09
CA ASN A 89 -8.39 -10.66 18.92
C ASN A 89 -9.90 -10.48 18.73
N TYR A 90 -10.33 -9.23 18.60
CA TYR A 90 -11.73 -8.90 18.38
C TYR A 90 -11.91 -8.53 16.92
N CYS A 91 -12.64 -9.39 16.20
CA CYS A 91 -13.00 -9.18 14.81
C CYS A 91 -14.28 -8.34 14.70
N PHE A 92 -14.49 -7.77 13.51
CA PHE A 92 -15.68 -7.00 13.18
C PHE A 92 -16.99 -7.69 13.59
N ASN A 93 -17.16 -8.97 13.28
CA ASN A 93 -18.39 -9.71 13.61
C ASN A 93 -18.64 -9.76 15.12
N ARG A 94 -17.60 -9.99 15.93
CA ARG A 94 -17.74 -10.01 17.41
C ARG A 94 -18.15 -8.65 17.97
N ILE A 95 -17.66 -7.56 17.38
CA ILE A 95 -18.02 -6.18 17.79
C ILE A 95 -19.50 -5.89 17.48
N LEU A 96 -20.03 -6.45 16.38
CA LEU A 96 -21.43 -6.29 16.01
C LEU A 96 -22.39 -7.17 16.82
N GLU A 97 -21.97 -8.38 17.18
CA GLU A 97 -22.78 -9.36 17.91
C GLU A 97 -23.08 -8.93 19.36
N ASP A 98 -22.13 -8.28 20.03
CA ASP A 98 -22.23 -7.93 21.45
C ASP A 98 -21.62 -6.56 21.73
N SER A 99 -22.36 -5.70 22.44
CA SER A 99 -21.89 -4.39 22.87
C SER A 99 -20.67 -4.43 23.78
N ASP A 100 -20.49 -5.51 24.55
CA ASP A 100 -19.35 -5.69 25.46
C ASP A 100 -18.03 -5.93 24.71
N ASN A 101 -18.13 -6.28 23.42
CA ASN A 101 -16.99 -6.43 22.52
C ASN A 101 -16.55 -5.12 21.86
N ARG A 102 -17.27 -4.01 22.10
CA ARG A 102 -16.86 -2.69 21.61
C ARG A 102 -15.56 -2.24 22.25
N PHE A 103 -14.85 -1.38 21.52
CA PHE A 103 -13.58 -0.83 21.97
C PHE A 103 -13.76 0.04 23.22
N ASN A 104 -13.03 -0.30 24.28
CA ASN A 104 -13.00 0.44 25.53
C ASN A 104 -11.63 1.12 25.72
N MET A 105 -11.57 2.42 25.43
CA MET A 105 -10.34 3.21 25.58
C MET A 105 -9.87 3.32 27.04
N GLU A 106 -10.79 3.33 28.00
CA GLU A 106 -10.49 3.42 29.44
C GLU A 106 -9.98 2.08 30.00
N GLY A 107 -10.36 0.97 29.37
CA GLY A 107 -9.88 -0.37 29.65
C GLY A 107 -8.45 -0.63 29.13
N ASN A 108 -8.14 -1.89 28.82
CA ASN A 108 -6.83 -2.31 28.31
C ASN A 108 -6.81 -2.54 26.79
N ASP A 109 -7.82 -2.04 26.07
CA ASP A 109 -7.98 -2.31 24.65
C ASP A 109 -7.01 -1.51 23.79
N VAL A 110 -6.45 -2.11 22.75
CA VAL A 110 -5.49 -1.47 21.87
C VAL A 110 -5.91 -1.58 20.42
N ILE A 111 -6.06 -0.43 19.76
CA ILE A 111 -6.16 -0.36 18.30
C ILE A 111 -4.77 -0.57 17.72
N VAL A 112 -4.65 -1.52 16.79
CA VAL A 112 -3.41 -1.84 16.09
C VAL A 112 -3.59 -1.49 14.62
N PHE A 113 -2.71 -0.67 14.05
CA PHE A 113 -2.76 -0.37 12.63
C PHE A 113 -1.65 -1.09 11.84
N LEU A 114 -2.04 -2.07 11.02
CA LEU A 114 -1.19 -2.76 10.05
C LEU A 114 -1.07 -1.89 8.79
N HIS A 115 0.03 -1.14 8.69
CA HIS A 115 0.26 -0.18 7.62
C HIS A 115 0.90 -0.86 6.40
N ILE A 116 0.09 -1.25 5.42
CA ILE A 116 0.58 -1.72 4.11
C ILE A 116 1.07 -0.54 3.26
N GLN A 117 2.23 -0.67 2.61
CA GLN A 117 2.78 0.41 1.80
C GLN A 117 1.78 0.85 0.72
N LYS A 118 1.62 2.18 0.61
CA LYS A 118 0.91 2.89 -0.47
C LYS A 118 -0.62 2.76 -0.47
N THR A 119 -1.22 2.43 0.68
CA THR A 119 -2.69 2.29 0.86
C THR A 119 -3.34 3.46 1.63
N ALA A 120 -2.72 4.65 1.63
CA ALA A 120 -3.14 5.80 2.46
C ALA A 120 -2.99 5.66 3.99
N GLY A 121 -2.25 4.67 4.48
CA GLY A 121 -1.94 4.57 5.92
C GLY A 121 -1.33 5.83 6.54
N THR A 122 -0.52 6.60 5.78
CA THR A 122 0.02 7.89 6.27
C THR A 122 -1.06 8.96 6.51
N SER A 123 -2.18 8.93 5.78
CA SER A 123 -3.30 9.84 6.02
C SER A 123 -4.13 9.35 7.20
N PHE A 124 -4.50 8.06 7.19
CA PHE A 124 -5.29 7.44 8.24
C PHE A 124 -4.62 7.51 9.63
N GLU A 125 -3.36 7.08 9.76
CA GLU A 125 -2.63 7.16 11.04
C GLU A 125 -2.49 8.60 11.53
N ARG A 126 -2.42 9.58 10.62
CA ARG A 126 -2.37 10.99 11.02
C ARG A 126 -3.72 11.43 11.60
N SER A 127 -4.84 10.96 11.04
CA SER A 127 -6.17 11.18 11.62
C SER A 127 -6.25 10.61 13.03
N LEU A 128 -5.87 9.35 13.21
CA LEU A 128 -5.92 8.68 14.51
C LEU A 128 -5.18 9.42 15.62
N VAL A 129 -4.06 10.09 15.32
CA VAL A 129 -3.25 10.78 16.34
C VAL A 129 -3.53 12.28 16.45
N LYS A 130 -4.28 12.89 15.52
CA LYS A 130 -4.48 14.35 15.50
C LYS A 130 -5.92 14.82 15.52
N TYR A 131 -6.84 14.03 14.98
CA TYR A 131 -8.19 14.49 14.68
C TYR A 131 -9.26 13.70 15.42
N LEU A 132 -8.94 12.70 16.24
CA LEU A 132 -9.94 12.04 17.08
C LEU A 132 -10.37 12.96 18.24
N ASN A 133 -11.68 13.13 18.38
CA ASN A 133 -12.31 13.79 19.52
C ASN A 133 -12.44 12.79 20.68
N ILE A 134 -11.43 12.78 21.55
CA ILE A 134 -11.33 11.88 22.71
C ILE A 134 -10.97 12.68 23.97
N SER A 135 -11.34 12.17 25.14
CA SER A 135 -11.15 12.88 26.43
C SER A 135 -9.68 13.22 26.72
N ARG A 136 -8.73 12.43 26.22
CA ARG A 136 -7.29 12.73 26.26
C ARG A 136 -6.68 12.63 24.85
N PRO A 137 -6.61 13.73 24.08
CA PRO A 137 -5.98 13.74 22.76
C PRO A 137 -4.50 13.34 22.82
N CYS A 138 -3.97 12.78 21.73
CA CYS A 138 -2.55 12.47 21.66
C CYS A 138 -1.68 13.73 21.67
N THR A 139 -0.57 13.71 22.40
CA THR A 139 0.37 14.83 22.43
C THR A 139 1.40 14.71 21.30
N CYS A 140 1.32 15.58 20.30
CA CYS A 140 2.23 15.62 19.16
C CYS A 140 3.18 16.83 19.24
N HIS A 141 4.47 16.60 19.52
CA HIS A 141 5.46 17.67 19.57
C HIS A 141 5.99 18.05 18.18
N MET A 142 6.20 19.35 17.96
CA MET A 142 6.83 19.86 16.73
C MET A 142 8.20 19.20 16.49
N GLY A 143 8.49 18.87 15.23
CA GLY A 143 9.71 18.16 14.83
C GLY A 143 9.74 16.66 15.13
N LYS A 144 8.86 16.13 16.00
CA LYS A 144 8.77 14.68 16.26
C LYS A 144 7.71 14.03 15.37
N LYS A 145 8.08 12.92 14.72
CA LYS A 145 7.15 12.13 13.90
C LYS A 145 6.15 11.34 14.76
N ARG A 146 6.51 11.01 16.00
CA ARG A 146 5.69 10.21 16.92
C ARG A 146 4.98 11.12 17.92
N CYS A 147 3.69 10.88 18.09
CA CYS A 147 2.86 11.43 19.13
C CYS A 147 2.78 10.47 20.32
N ILE A 148 2.39 10.99 21.48
CA ILE A 148 2.15 10.22 22.70
C ILE A 148 0.65 10.04 22.85
N CYS A 149 0.16 8.82 22.67
CA CYS A 149 -1.26 8.46 22.77
C CYS A 149 -1.48 7.62 24.02
N TYR A 150 -1.60 8.29 25.18
CA TYR A 150 -1.92 7.62 26.45
C TYR A 150 -3.42 7.59 26.70
N ARG A 151 -3.84 6.62 27.52
CA ARG A 151 -5.23 6.51 27.95
C ARG A 151 -5.65 7.70 28.82
N PRO A 152 -6.93 8.07 28.81
CA PRO A 152 -7.50 9.01 29.78
C PRO A 152 -7.21 8.55 31.21
N GLY A 153 -6.74 9.46 32.07
CA GLY A 153 -6.47 9.18 33.49
C GLY A 153 -5.28 8.25 33.80
N GLN A 154 -4.62 7.65 32.80
CA GLN A 154 -3.49 6.74 33.02
C GLN A 154 -2.26 7.18 32.23
N ASP A 155 -1.20 7.53 32.94
CA ASP A 155 0.09 7.77 32.32
C ASP A 155 0.78 6.47 31.91
N LYS A 156 1.52 6.54 30.81
CA LYS A 156 2.26 5.42 30.20
C LYS A 156 1.40 4.28 29.66
N SER A 157 0.07 4.25 29.84
CA SER A 157 -0.79 3.23 29.22
C SER A 157 -1.19 3.62 27.80
N ILE A 158 -0.94 2.74 26.83
CA ILE A 158 -1.09 2.99 25.40
C ILE A 158 -2.38 2.34 24.90
N TRP A 159 -3.19 3.09 24.16
CA TRP A 159 -4.40 2.57 23.48
C TRP A 159 -4.24 2.44 21.97
N LEU A 160 -3.18 3.02 21.38
CA LEU A 160 -2.92 2.99 19.94
C LEU A 160 -1.52 2.47 19.63
N PHE A 161 -1.44 1.35 18.91
CA PHE A 161 -0.23 0.82 18.31
C PHE A 161 -0.21 1.18 16.81
N SER A 162 0.65 2.12 16.44
CA SER A 162 0.78 2.61 15.06
C SER A 162 2.15 3.26 14.86
N ARG A 163 2.54 3.52 13.61
CA ARG A 163 3.78 4.25 13.29
C ARG A 163 3.85 5.60 13.99
N TYR A 164 2.73 6.33 14.04
CA TYR A 164 2.69 7.67 14.62
C TYR A 164 2.45 7.70 16.13
N SER A 165 2.19 6.58 16.78
CA SER A 165 2.15 6.47 18.25
C SER A 165 3.39 5.74 18.79
N THR A 166 3.47 4.43 18.55
CA THR A 166 4.51 3.55 19.06
C THR A 166 5.76 3.56 18.18
N GLY A 167 5.63 3.90 16.90
CA GLY A 167 6.71 3.76 15.92
C GLY A 167 6.81 2.32 15.42
N TRP A 168 7.89 2.03 14.70
CA TRP A 168 8.16 0.72 14.10
C TRP A 168 8.79 -0.26 15.09
N ILE A 169 8.21 -0.41 16.29
CA ILE A 169 8.81 -1.25 17.35
C ILE A 169 8.92 -2.72 16.90
N CYS A 170 7.89 -3.21 16.21
CA CYS A 170 7.86 -4.57 15.66
C CYS A 170 8.54 -4.72 14.29
N GLY A 171 9.09 -3.65 13.71
CA GLY A 171 9.65 -3.67 12.36
C GLY A 171 9.04 -2.59 11.47
N LEU A 172 9.83 -2.10 10.51
CA LEU A 172 9.36 -1.14 9.51
C LEU A 172 8.28 -1.81 8.64
N HIS A 173 7.07 -1.27 8.64
CA HIS A 173 5.92 -1.86 7.93
C HIS A 173 5.70 -3.34 8.30
N ALA A 174 5.83 -3.67 9.59
CA ALA A 174 5.57 -5.01 10.10
C ALA A 174 4.21 -5.54 9.63
N ASP A 175 4.23 -6.75 9.06
CA ASP A 175 3.05 -7.39 8.48
C ASP A 175 2.23 -8.19 9.51
N PHE A 176 1.19 -8.91 9.05
CA PHE A 176 0.34 -9.73 9.92
C PHE A 176 1.16 -10.77 10.68
N THR A 177 2.13 -11.42 10.03
CA THR A 177 2.97 -12.43 10.67
C THR A 177 3.84 -11.79 11.76
N GLU A 178 4.44 -10.63 11.47
CA GLU A 178 5.29 -9.92 12.41
C GLU A 178 4.50 -9.33 13.59
N LEU A 179 3.32 -8.76 13.36
CA LEU A 179 2.53 -8.11 14.41
C LEU A 179 1.76 -9.11 15.28
N PHE A 180 1.11 -10.09 14.63
CA PHE A 180 0.15 -10.99 15.25
C PHE A 180 0.77 -12.34 15.58
N VAL A 181 1.26 -13.06 14.56
CA VAL A 181 1.70 -14.46 14.69
C VAL A 181 2.92 -14.57 15.61
N SER A 182 3.85 -13.60 15.53
CA SER A 182 5.03 -13.58 16.40
C SER A 182 4.75 -13.11 17.84
N GLY A 183 3.56 -12.57 18.12
CA GLY A 183 3.22 -11.98 19.41
C GLY A 183 3.98 -10.68 19.75
N CYS A 184 4.59 -10.02 18.77
CA CYS A 184 5.46 -8.87 19.00
C CYS A 184 4.78 -7.73 19.76
N ILE A 185 3.52 -7.39 19.43
CA ILE A 185 2.85 -6.21 19.99
C ILE A 185 2.74 -6.26 21.51
N ASP A 186 2.34 -7.41 22.06
CA ASP A 186 2.14 -7.57 23.50
C ASP A 186 3.45 -7.39 24.27
N ASN A 187 4.50 -8.10 23.82
CA ASN A 187 5.85 -7.97 24.38
C ASN A 187 6.39 -6.52 24.25
N ALA A 188 6.11 -5.86 23.12
CA ALA A 188 6.54 -4.49 22.86
C ALA A 188 5.84 -3.47 23.76
N LEU A 189 4.54 -3.65 24.00
CA LEU A 189 3.76 -2.79 24.89
C LEU A 189 4.14 -3.03 26.34
N ASP A 190 4.22 -4.28 26.80
CA ASP A 190 4.64 -4.59 28.17
C ASP A 190 6.00 -3.99 28.52
N ARG A 191 6.98 -4.14 27.62
CA ARG A 191 8.30 -3.53 27.80
C ARG A 191 8.24 -2.01 27.89
N LYS A 192 7.35 -1.37 27.12
CA LYS A 192 7.23 0.08 27.07
C LYS A 192 6.43 0.65 28.25
N GLU A 193 5.44 -0.08 28.74
CA GLU A 193 4.60 0.30 29.88
C GLU A 193 5.26 -0.10 31.22
N GLY A 194 6.16 -1.08 31.20
CA GLY A 194 6.83 -1.63 32.39
C GLY A 194 5.98 -2.61 33.19
N ILE A 195 4.81 -3.00 32.68
CA ILE A 195 3.86 -3.88 33.33
C ILE A 195 3.13 -4.74 32.29
N HIS A 196 2.91 -6.02 32.62
CA HIS A 196 2.06 -6.89 31.82
C HIS A 196 0.58 -6.53 32.02
N ARG A 197 -0.18 -6.38 30.94
CA ARG A 197 -1.63 -6.15 30.99
C ARG A 197 -2.34 -7.18 30.13
N ASN A 198 -3.49 -7.66 30.60
CA ASN A 198 -4.39 -8.43 29.76
C ASN A 198 -5.09 -7.47 28.79
N ARG A 199 -4.66 -7.44 27.52
CA ARG A 199 -5.13 -6.52 26.48
C ARG A 199 -6.00 -7.25 25.45
N ARG A 200 -7.01 -6.54 24.96
CA ARG A 200 -7.77 -6.92 23.77
C ARG A 200 -7.22 -6.15 22.57
N TYR A 201 -6.96 -6.82 21.46
CA TYR A 201 -6.37 -6.18 20.28
C TYR A 201 -7.40 -6.06 19.16
N PHE A 202 -7.51 -4.84 18.63
CA PHE A 202 -8.38 -4.48 17.52
C PHE A 202 -7.50 -4.16 16.31
N TYR A 203 -7.21 -5.19 15.51
CA TYR A 203 -6.37 -5.04 14.33
C TYR A 203 -7.14 -4.33 13.23
N THR A 204 -6.48 -3.33 12.64
CA THR A 204 -7.02 -2.49 11.58
C THR A 204 -6.03 -2.36 10.44
N SER A 205 -6.52 -2.15 9.21
CA SER A 205 -5.66 -1.91 8.06
C SER A 205 -6.33 -1.02 7.02
N PHE A 206 -5.60 -0.67 5.97
CA PHE A 206 -6.13 0.02 4.80
C PHE A 206 -5.65 -0.69 3.54
N LEU A 207 -6.56 -0.88 2.61
CA LEU A 207 -6.30 -1.45 1.29
C LEU A 207 -6.45 -0.42 0.19
N ARG A 208 -5.99 -0.79 -0.99
CA ARG A 208 -6.07 0.02 -2.21
C ARG A 208 -6.18 -0.91 -3.41
N GLU A 209 -6.83 -0.43 -4.47
CA GLU A 209 -6.88 -1.13 -5.74
C GLU A 209 -5.45 -1.56 -6.17
N PRO A 210 -5.20 -2.85 -6.44
CA PRO A 210 -3.85 -3.40 -6.58
C PRO A 210 -2.94 -2.71 -7.61
N ILE A 211 -3.46 -2.34 -8.78
CA ILE A 211 -2.69 -1.70 -9.85
C ILE A 211 -2.30 -0.27 -9.44
N SER A 212 -3.26 0.50 -8.96
CA SER A 212 -3.06 1.86 -8.44
C SER A 212 -2.06 1.89 -7.28
N ARG A 213 -2.12 0.88 -6.40
CA ARG A 213 -1.17 0.69 -5.32
C ARG A 213 0.22 0.35 -5.85
N PHE A 214 0.32 -0.57 -6.81
CA PHE A 214 1.58 -0.99 -7.43
C PHE A 214 2.29 0.17 -8.14
N ILE A 215 1.56 0.93 -8.98
CA ILE A 215 2.09 2.13 -9.64
C ILE A 215 2.52 3.18 -8.61
N SER A 216 1.74 3.36 -7.54
CA SER A 216 2.11 4.29 -6.47
C SER A 216 3.38 3.85 -5.72
N GLU A 217 3.64 2.55 -5.64
CA GLU A 217 4.86 1.99 -5.09
C GLU A 217 6.04 2.21 -6.01
N TYR A 218 5.90 1.85 -7.28
CA TYR A 218 6.89 2.11 -8.34
C TYR A 218 7.36 3.57 -8.29
N ARG A 219 6.43 4.53 -8.36
CA ARG A 219 6.76 5.97 -8.31
C ARG A 219 7.45 6.39 -7.02
N HIS A 220 7.28 5.66 -5.92
CA HIS A 220 7.95 5.97 -4.67
C HIS A 220 9.36 5.38 -4.63
N VAL A 221 9.53 4.18 -5.17
CA VAL A 221 10.82 3.50 -5.31
C VAL A 221 11.71 4.24 -6.30
N GLU A 222 11.15 4.68 -7.43
CA GLU A 222 11.79 5.55 -8.42
C GLU A 222 12.38 6.83 -7.79
N ARG A 223 11.81 7.33 -6.68
CA ARG A 223 12.32 8.47 -5.91
C ARG A 223 13.12 8.08 -4.66
N GLY A 224 13.65 6.85 -4.64
CA GLY A 224 14.58 6.36 -3.62
C GLY A 224 13.97 5.60 -2.45
N ALA A 225 12.67 5.25 -2.46
CA ALA A 225 12.10 4.43 -1.39
C ALA A 225 12.53 2.96 -1.50
N THR A 226 13.10 2.39 -0.44
CA THR A 226 13.53 0.98 -0.41
C THR A 226 12.83 0.15 0.67
N TRP A 227 12.45 0.79 1.79
CA TRP A 227 12.06 0.13 3.04
C TRP A 227 13.04 -0.93 3.52
N LEU A 228 14.33 -0.71 3.21
CA LEU A 228 15.39 -1.67 3.43
C LEU A 228 15.38 -2.22 4.87
N ALA A 229 15.18 -1.36 5.88
CA ALA A 229 15.11 -1.74 7.31
C ALA A 229 13.87 -2.56 7.75
N SER A 230 13.10 -3.14 6.83
CA SER A 230 12.03 -4.10 7.15
C SER A 230 12.65 -5.41 7.62
N ARG A 231 12.11 -6.00 8.69
CA ARG A 231 12.71 -7.19 9.31
C ARG A 231 12.23 -8.49 8.67
N HIS A 232 10.97 -8.53 8.22
CA HIS A 232 10.39 -9.72 7.59
C HIS A 232 10.44 -10.94 8.52
N MET A 233 10.20 -10.73 9.82
CA MET A 233 10.29 -11.79 10.81
C MET A 233 9.23 -12.85 10.57
N CYS A 234 9.66 -14.11 10.44
CA CYS A 234 8.76 -15.25 10.35
C CYS A 234 9.45 -16.48 10.96
N ASN A 235 8.71 -17.25 11.77
CA ASN A 235 9.27 -18.33 12.60
C ASN A 235 10.48 -17.87 13.44
N GLY A 236 10.38 -16.66 14.02
CA GLY A 236 11.37 -16.12 14.96
C GLY A 236 12.67 -15.61 14.36
N ARG A 237 12.85 -15.64 13.03
CA ARG A 237 14.04 -15.14 12.33
C ARG A 237 13.70 -14.30 11.09
N PRO A 238 14.60 -13.42 10.64
CA PRO A 238 14.48 -12.81 9.31
C PRO A 238 14.77 -13.85 8.21
N PRO A 239 14.36 -13.58 6.95
CA PRO A 239 14.73 -14.42 5.81
C PRO A 239 16.23 -14.37 5.56
N THR A 240 16.79 -15.46 5.04
CA THR A 240 18.14 -15.41 4.49
C THR A 240 18.13 -14.66 3.16
N PRO A 241 19.27 -14.13 2.72
CA PRO A 241 19.42 -13.55 1.39
C PRO A 241 18.96 -14.41 0.22
N SER A 242 19.17 -15.72 0.33
CA SER A 242 18.74 -16.68 -0.67
C SER A 242 17.22 -16.87 -0.69
N GLN A 243 16.56 -16.65 0.45
CA GLN A 243 15.09 -16.72 0.58
C GLN A 243 14.44 -15.41 0.11
N LEU A 244 15.11 -14.27 0.32
CA LEU A 244 14.61 -12.96 -0.12
C LEU A 244 15.72 -12.10 -0.74
N PRO A 245 16.09 -12.35 -2.02
CA PRO A 245 17.08 -11.53 -2.72
C PRO A 245 16.57 -10.09 -2.94
N LEU A 246 17.49 -9.12 -2.93
CA LEU A 246 17.17 -7.72 -3.23
C LEU A 246 17.17 -7.46 -4.75
N CYS A 247 16.27 -6.59 -5.20
CA CYS A 247 16.26 -6.10 -6.60
C CYS A 247 17.30 -5.03 -6.91
N PHE A 248 17.96 -4.50 -5.88
CA PHE A 248 18.83 -3.32 -5.94
C PHE A 248 19.92 -3.40 -4.88
N ASP A 249 20.96 -2.58 -5.04
CA ASP A 249 22.11 -2.59 -4.14
C ASP A 249 21.73 -1.91 -2.83
N PRO A 250 21.82 -2.57 -1.67
CA PRO A 250 21.49 -1.93 -0.40
C PRO A 250 22.34 -0.67 -0.10
N ALA A 251 23.54 -0.54 -0.67
CA ALA A 251 24.40 0.64 -0.51
C ALA A 251 24.00 1.81 -1.42
N ILE A 252 23.39 1.54 -2.57
CA ILE A 252 23.02 2.57 -3.58
C ILE A 252 21.53 2.92 -3.48
N GLY A 253 20.68 1.94 -3.21
CA GLY A 253 19.23 2.03 -3.33
C GLY A 253 18.73 1.69 -4.73
N TRP A 254 17.46 2.03 -4.98
CA TRP A 254 16.77 1.78 -6.25
C TRP A 254 16.21 3.07 -6.89
N ASP A 255 16.85 4.20 -6.57
CA ASP A 255 16.48 5.51 -7.13
C ASP A 255 16.67 5.51 -8.67
N GLY A 256 15.76 6.17 -9.38
CA GLY A 256 15.79 6.25 -10.84
C GLY A 256 15.41 4.97 -11.59
N VAL A 257 14.96 3.91 -10.90
CA VAL A 257 14.54 2.66 -11.57
C VAL A 257 13.48 2.90 -12.64
N SER A 258 13.68 2.34 -13.83
CA SER A 258 12.69 2.36 -14.90
C SER A 258 11.51 1.42 -14.60
N LEU A 259 10.33 1.66 -15.17
CA LEU A 259 9.19 0.75 -15.00
C LEU A 259 9.54 -0.68 -15.45
N ASN A 260 10.29 -0.83 -16.56
CA ASN A 260 10.70 -2.14 -17.07
C ASN A 260 11.59 -2.89 -16.08
N GLU A 261 12.59 -2.23 -15.48
CA GLU A 261 13.44 -2.85 -14.46
C GLU A 261 12.66 -3.18 -13.18
N PHE A 262 11.72 -2.32 -12.79
CA PHE A 262 10.86 -2.56 -11.63
C PHE A 262 9.98 -3.81 -11.82
N LEU A 263 9.45 -4.01 -13.02
CA LEU A 263 8.65 -5.19 -13.39
C LEU A 263 9.51 -6.45 -13.59
N ALA A 264 10.73 -6.31 -14.11
CA ALA A 264 11.59 -7.43 -14.44
C ALA A 264 12.19 -8.16 -13.23
N CYS A 265 12.22 -7.54 -12.05
CA CYS A 265 12.75 -8.20 -10.85
C CYS A 265 11.73 -9.21 -10.26
N PRO A 266 12.02 -10.52 -10.27
CA PRO A 266 11.10 -11.54 -9.75
C PRO A 266 10.93 -11.48 -8.22
N PHE A 267 11.88 -10.86 -7.51
CA PHE A 267 11.88 -10.73 -6.05
C PHE A 267 11.26 -9.41 -5.57
N ASN A 268 10.64 -8.63 -6.47
CA ASN A 268 10.08 -7.34 -6.13
C ASN A 268 8.89 -7.49 -5.18
N LEU A 269 9.08 -7.08 -3.93
CA LEU A 269 8.08 -7.12 -2.86
C LEU A 269 6.82 -6.26 -3.14
N ALA A 270 6.81 -5.46 -4.21
CA ALA A 270 5.61 -4.79 -4.69
C ALA A 270 4.57 -5.79 -5.22
N PHE A 271 4.99 -6.90 -5.82
CA PHE A 271 4.06 -7.93 -6.29
C PHE A 271 3.32 -8.58 -5.11
N ASN A 272 2.00 -8.71 -5.25
CA ASN A 272 1.09 -9.29 -4.25
C ASN A 272 1.32 -8.80 -2.80
N ARG A 273 1.78 -7.56 -2.63
CA ARG A 273 2.14 -6.99 -1.32
C ARG A 273 0.99 -7.09 -0.31
N GLN A 274 -0.24 -6.75 -0.71
CA GLN A 274 -1.39 -6.78 0.19
C GLN A 274 -1.65 -8.20 0.69
N THR A 275 -1.69 -9.18 -0.22
CA THR A 275 -1.84 -10.60 0.12
C THR A 275 -0.72 -11.08 1.03
N ARG A 276 0.55 -10.84 0.66
CA ARG A 276 1.71 -11.25 1.46
C ARG A 276 1.67 -10.64 2.87
N MET A 277 1.34 -9.35 2.99
CA MET A 277 1.37 -8.66 4.29
C MET A 277 0.15 -8.95 5.19
N LEU A 278 -0.90 -9.56 4.65
CA LEU A 278 -2.07 -9.99 5.42
C LEU A 278 -2.06 -11.49 5.71
N ALA A 279 -1.33 -12.28 4.94
CA ALA A 279 -1.22 -13.72 5.15
C ALA A 279 -0.40 -14.06 6.40
N ASP A 280 -0.72 -15.20 7.00
CA ASP A 280 0.20 -15.90 7.89
C ASP A 280 1.25 -16.63 7.02
N LEU A 281 2.45 -16.06 6.93
CA LEU A 281 3.53 -16.60 6.12
C LEU A 281 4.11 -17.89 6.70
N THR A 282 3.82 -18.24 7.96
CA THR A 282 4.26 -19.51 8.54
C THR A 282 3.60 -20.71 7.86
N LEU A 283 2.38 -20.53 7.32
CA LEU A 283 1.65 -21.54 6.55
C LEU A 283 2.33 -21.93 5.23
N VAL A 284 3.25 -21.12 4.75
CA VAL A 284 3.99 -21.32 3.51
C VAL A 284 5.50 -21.34 3.73
N ASN A 285 5.95 -21.77 4.90
CA ASN A 285 7.38 -21.85 5.25
C ASN A 285 8.10 -20.50 5.07
N CYS A 286 7.44 -19.42 5.49
CA CYS A 286 7.98 -18.06 5.46
C CYS A 286 8.36 -17.62 4.04
N TYR A 287 9.62 -17.23 3.82
CA TYR A 287 10.13 -16.76 2.52
C TYR A 287 10.82 -17.87 1.73
N ASP A 288 10.72 -19.14 2.15
CA ASP A 288 11.28 -20.24 1.39
C ASP A 288 10.37 -20.60 0.20
N MET A 289 10.70 -20.05 -0.97
CA MET A 289 9.96 -20.31 -2.20
C MET A 289 10.11 -21.76 -2.71
N LYS A 290 11.11 -22.53 -2.22
CA LYS A 290 11.35 -23.92 -2.65
C LYS A 290 10.61 -24.94 -1.80
N ALA A 291 9.99 -24.51 -0.70
CA ALA A 291 9.34 -25.42 0.24
C ALA A 291 8.06 -26.08 -0.32
N MET A 292 7.46 -25.50 -1.37
CA MET A 292 6.25 -26.02 -2.01
C MET A 292 6.08 -25.39 -3.41
N GLU A 293 5.22 -25.98 -4.23
CA GLU A 293 4.84 -25.46 -5.54
C GLU A 293 4.26 -24.04 -5.47
N THR A 294 4.64 -23.18 -6.41
CA THR A 294 4.25 -21.77 -6.44
C THR A 294 2.73 -21.57 -6.41
N GLU A 295 1.98 -22.34 -7.20
CA GLU A 295 0.50 -22.25 -7.24
C GLU A 295 -0.12 -22.61 -5.89
N THR A 296 0.41 -23.65 -5.22
CA THR A 296 -0.05 -24.05 -3.88
C THR A 296 0.25 -22.98 -2.86
N ARG A 297 1.46 -22.40 -2.90
CA ARG A 297 1.88 -21.29 -2.04
C ARG A 297 0.95 -20.08 -2.20
N GLU A 298 0.71 -19.66 -3.43
CA GLU A 298 -0.12 -18.49 -3.74
C GLU A 298 -1.56 -18.68 -3.30
N ARG A 299 -2.14 -19.88 -3.53
CA ARG A 299 -3.48 -20.23 -3.05
C ARG A 299 -3.58 -20.16 -1.53
N ILE A 300 -2.62 -20.76 -0.80
CA ILE A 300 -2.60 -20.72 0.67
C ILE A 300 -2.49 -19.28 1.17
N MET A 301 -1.57 -18.49 0.60
CA MET A 301 -1.41 -17.08 0.96
C MET A 301 -2.68 -16.26 0.71
N LEU A 302 -3.36 -16.47 -0.42
CA LEU A 302 -4.59 -15.76 -0.75
C LEU A 302 -5.73 -16.11 0.22
N GLU A 303 -5.94 -17.39 0.51
CA GLU A 303 -6.97 -17.83 1.44
C GLU A 303 -6.67 -17.38 2.88
N SER A 304 -5.41 -17.45 3.31
CA SER A 304 -4.97 -16.92 4.60
C SER A 304 -5.22 -15.40 4.70
N ALA A 305 -4.84 -14.64 3.68
CA ALA A 305 -5.05 -13.18 3.65
C ALA A 305 -6.54 -12.81 3.71
N LYS A 306 -7.42 -13.51 2.96
CA LYS A 306 -8.87 -13.30 3.03
C LYS A 306 -9.44 -13.60 4.42
N ALA A 307 -9.02 -14.72 5.01
CA ALA A 307 -9.47 -15.13 6.35
C ALA A 307 -9.03 -14.11 7.41
N ASN A 308 -7.77 -13.67 7.36
CA ASN A 308 -7.24 -12.68 8.30
C ASN A 308 -7.90 -11.32 8.11
N LEU A 309 -8.12 -10.88 6.87
CA LEU A 309 -8.81 -9.63 6.55
C LEU A 309 -10.24 -9.62 7.10
N LYS A 310 -11.00 -10.71 6.93
CA LYS A 310 -12.35 -10.89 7.48
C LYS A 310 -12.38 -10.83 9.01
N ASN A 311 -11.27 -11.24 9.66
CA ASN A 311 -11.13 -11.26 11.11
C ASN A 311 -10.49 -9.99 11.69
N LEU A 312 -10.19 -8.97 10.88
CA LEU A 312 -9.82 -7.65 11.41
C LEU A 312 -11.02 -6.99 12.12
N ALA A 313 -10.73 -6.09 13.04
CA ALA A 313 -11.75 -5.24 13.66
C ALA A 313 -12.33 -4.24 12.64
N PHE A 314 -11.49 -3.76 11.72
CA PHE A 314 -11.85 -2.81 10.67
C PHE A 314 -10.81 -2.81 9.55
N PHE A 315 -11.24 -2.55 8.32
CA PHE A 315 -10.33 -2.11 7.27
C PHE A 315 -10.98 -1.03 6.40
N GLY A 316 -10.19 -0.04 5.99
CA GLY A 316 -10.61 0.99 5.05
C GLY A 316 -10.13 0.72 3.63
N LEU A 317 -10.77 1.38 2.66
CA LEU A 317 -10.35 1.38 1.26
C LEU A 317 -9.89 2.79 0.88
N LYS A 318 -8.72 2.89 0.22
CA LYS A 318 -8.18 4.17 -0.25
C LYS A 318 -9.15 4.91 -1.17
N GLU A 319 -9.91 4.18 -1.97
CA GLU A 319 -10.86 4.70 -2.94
C GLU A 319 -12.08 5.33 -2.25
N TYR A 320 -12.42 4.86 -1.04
CA TYR A 320 -13.61 5.22 -0.27
C TYR A 320 -13.24 5.77 1.11
N MET A 321 -12.44 6.85 1.14
CA MET A 321 -11.89 7.39 2.40
C MET A 321 -13.00 7.89 3.34
N ALA A 322 -14.05 8.53 2.80
CA ALA A 322 -15.11 9.13 3.62
C ALA A 322 -15.98 8.05 4.27
N GLU A 323 -16.32 7.01 3.51
CA GLU A 323 -17.05 5.83 3.98
C GLU A 323 -16.21 5.03 4.98
N SER A 324 -14.90 4.90 4.71
CA SER A 324 -13.96 4.26 5.65
C SER A 324 -13.88 5.01 6.97
N GLN A 325 -13.91 6.35 6.96
CA GLN A 325 -13.98 7.14 8.18
C GLN A 325 -15.27 6.87 8.92
N TRP A 326 -16.40 7.03 8.23
CA TRP A 326 -17.72 6.88 8.83
C TRP A 326 -17.83 5.51 9.50
N MET A 327 -17.39 4.44 8.81
CA MET A 327 -17.38 3.09 9.37
C MET A 327 -16.45 2.95 10.58
N PHE A 328 -15.25 3.54 10.54
CA PHE A 328 -14.35 3.56 11.69
C PHE A 328 -15.00 4.25 12.91
N GLU A 329 -15.62 5.42 12.70
CA GLU A 329 -16.28 6.16 13.77
C GLU A 329 -17.45 5.37 14.37
N GLN A 330 -18.25 4.68 13.55
CA GLN A 330 -19.35 3.84 14.02
C GLN A 330 -18.87 2.60 14.78
N LEU A 331 -17.78 1.96 14.36
CA LEU A 331 -17.28 0.73 15.01
C LEU A 331 -16.60 1.01 16.34
N PHE A 332 -15.80 2.08 16.41
CA PHE A 332 -15.00 2.39 17.60
C PHE A 332 -15.65 3.42 18.52
N HIS A 333 -16.77 4.03 18.11
CA HIS A 333 -17.41 5.18 18.81
C HIS A 333 -16.43 6.35 19.04
N LEU A 334 -15.45 6.51 18.16
CA LEU A 334 -14.48 7.59 18.18
C LEU A 334 -14.79 8.51 17.01
N ARG A 335 -15.24 9.74 17.26
CA ARG A 335 -15.53 10.71 16.18
C ARG A 335 -14.26 11.46 15.79
N GLU A 336 -14.03 11.68 14.50
CA GLU A 336 -12.99 12.60 14.05
C GLU A 336 -13.56 14.05 13.96
N GLU A 337 -12.80 15.04 14.42
CA GLU A 337 -13.16 16.48 14.35
C GLU A 337 -13.15 17.00 12.90
N VAL A 338 -12.43 16.33 12.00
CA VAL A 338 -12.23 16.75 10.61
C VAL A 338 -12.41 15.55 9.69
N GLY A 339 -13.40 15.60 8.79
CA GLY A 339 -13.58 14.61 7.74
C GLY A 339 -12.39 14.48 6.77
N TYR A 340 -12.15 13.30 6.19
CA TYR A 340 -11.14 13.17 5.13
C TYR A 340 -11.46 14.10 3.95
N SER A 341 -12.74 14.29 3.61
CA SER A 341 -13.14 15.25 2.58
C SER A 341 -12.63 16.66 2.89
N THR A 342 -12.73 17.13 4.13
CA THR A 342 -12.20 18.45 4.53
C THR A 342 -10.68 18.43 4.65
N ALA A 343 -10.05 17.36 5.16
CA ALA A 343 -8.60 17.27 5.27
C ALA A 343 -7.88 17.19 3.91
N PHE A 344 -8.42 16.46 2.93
CA PHE A 344 -7.89 16.42 1.56
C PHE A 344 -8.13 17.75 0.84
N VAL A 345 -9.30 18.36 1.00
CA VAL A 345 -9.59 19.69 0.44
C VAL A 345 -8.66 20.75 1.03
N ILE A 346 -8.45 20.79 2.34
CA ILE A 346 -7.49 21.73 2.98
C ILE A 346 -6.07 21.49 2.46
N LYS A 347 -5.63 20.23 2.32
CA LYS A 347 -4.27 19.92 1.84
C LYS A 347 -4.08 20.23 0.35
N ILE A 348 -5.14 20.18 -0.45
CA ILE A 348 -5.16 20.60 -1.87
C ILE A 348 -5.17 22.13 -1.97
N ILE A 349 -6.02 22.81 -1.19
CA ILE A 349 -6.11 24.29 -1.12
C ILE A 349 -4.79 24.90 -0.67
N VAL A 350 -4.07 24.26 0.27
CA VAL A 350 -2.77 24.75 0.76
C VAL A 350 -1.61 24.46 -0.22
N ARG A 351 -1.80 23.67 -1.29
CA ARG A 351 -0.71 23.26 -2.20
C ARG A 351 -0.84 23.63 -3.67
N GLY A 352 -1.94 24.20 -4.15
CA GLY A 352 -1.94 24.74 -5.51
C GLY A 352 -3.34 24.87 -6.13
N ARG A 353 -3.51 25.98 -6.84
CA ARG A 353 -4.54 26.19 -7.86
C ARG A 353 -4.63 24.94 -8.75
N PHE A 354 -5.78 24.29 -8.81
CA PHE A 354 -6.38 23.50 -9.91
C PHE A 354 -7.45 22.57 -9.32
N LEU A 355 -8.72 22.90 -9.56
CA LEU A 355 -9.89 22.05 -9.28
C LEU A 355 -10.06 21.08 -10.45
N VAL A 356 -10.14 19.78 -10.18
CA VAL A 356 -10.76 18.82 -11.11
C VAL A 356 -11.74 17.97 -10.31
N THR A 357 -13.02 18.20 -10.58
CA THR A 357 -14.20 17.47 -10.12
C THR A 357 -14.17 16.04 -10.66
N MET A 358 -14.50 15.04 -9.84
CA MET A 358 -14.71 13.66 -10.32
C MET A 358 -16.06 13.13 -9.83
N TYR A 359 -16.90 12.76 -10.80
CA TYR A 359 -18.15 12.02 -10.63
C TYR A 359 -17.87 10.61 -10.08
N ILE A 360 -18.68 10.16 -9.14
CA ILE A 360 -18.72 8.76 -8.67
C ILE A 360 -19.99 8.12 -9.24
N ALA A 361 -19.82 7.08 -10.05
CA ALA A 361 -20.86 6.11 -10.37
C ALA A 361 -20.62 4.84 -9.53
N GLN A 362 -21.71 4.31 -8.99
CA GLN A 362 -21.82 3.17 -8.06
C GLN A 362 -21.19 1.87 -8.56
N VAL A 363 -20.52 1.15 -7.65
CA VAL A 363 -20.47 -0.33 -7.60
C VAL A 363 -20.70 -0.73 -6.15
#